data_AF-A0A7S2B9M3-F1
#
_entry.id   AF-A0A7S2B9M3-F1
#
_cell.length_a   1.000
_cell.length_b   1.000
_cell.length_c   1.000
_cell.angle_alpha   90.00
_cell.angle_beta   90.00
_cell.angle_gamma   90.00
#
_symmetry.space_group_name_H-M   'P 1'
#
loop_
_entity.id
_entity.type
_entity.pdbx_description
1 polymer ?
#
loop_
_entity_poly.entity_id
_entity_poly.type
_entity_poly.pdbx_seq_one_letter_code
_entity_poly.pdbx_strand_id
1 'polypeptide(L)'
;EQGVPVLWRPFHEANAAWFWWGQQPRFNELWRQMFERFTKHHGLHNLLWVYGPSSQFPIGPMYPGAAMVDVLGQDLYAKSSGESSFTHALYEELLEAAAGKPVVWTE
;
A
#
# COMPACT_ATOMS: atom_id res chain seq x y z
N GLU A 1 -0.58 25.26 11.72
CA GLU A 1 -0.87 24.21 10.73
C GLU A 1 -1.53 24.85 9.51
N GLN A 2 -1.27 24.34 8.29
CA GLN A 2 -1.86 24.84 7.04
C GLN A 2 -3.10 24.04 6.60
N GLY A 3 -3.53 23.04 7.37
CA GLY A 3 -4.76 22.28 7.11
C GLY A 3 -4.75 21.40 5.86
N VAL A 4 -3.57 21.07 5.31
CA VAL A 4 -3.45 20.31 4.05
C VAL A 4 -3.48 18.79 4.33
N PRO A 5 -4.53 18.06 3.92
CA PRO A 5 -4.54 16.61 3.96
C PRO A 5 -3.65 16.03 2.86
N VAL A 6 -2.99 14.90 3.14
CA VAL A 6 -2.08 14.22 2.21
C VAL A 6 -2.45 12.75 2.12
N LEU A 7 -2.59 12.25 0.89
CA LEU A 7 -2.54 10.81 0.62
C LEU A 7 -1.08 10.35 0.76
N TRP A 8 -0.77 9.72 1.89
CA TRP A 8 0.57 9.28 2.23
C TRP A 8 0.75 7.82 1.85
N ARG A 9 1.55 7.57 0.80
CA ARG A 9 1.79 6.23 0.21
C ARG A 9 3.24 5.74 0.43
N PRO A 10 3.66 5.46 1.67
CA PRO A 10 5.02 5.03 1.95
C PRO A 10 5.25 3.58 1.51
N PHE A 11 6.50 3.25 1.20
CA PHE A 11 6.93 1.87 0.92
C PHE A 11 6.06 1.13 -0.11
N HIS A 12 5.70 1.81 -1.20
CA HIS A 12 4.91 1.23 -2.29
C HIS A 12 5.59 0.00 -2.90
N GLU A 13 4.77 -0.86 -3.49
CA GLU A 13 5.11 -2.10 -4.17
C GLU A 13 5.93 -3.08 -3.29
N ALA A 14 5.66 -3.11 -1.98
CA ALA A 14 6.37 -3.96 -1.04
C ALA A 14 6.20 -5.47 -1.28
N ASN A 15 5.15 -5.88 -1.99
CA ASN A 15 4.93 -7.25 -2.44
C ASN A 15 5.83 -7.65 -3.62
N ALA A 16 6.61 -6.73 -4.17
CA ALA A 16 7.66 -7.03 -5.14
C ALA A 16 9.06 -6.93 -4.50
N ALA A 17 10.09 -7.43 -5.20
CA ALA A 17 11.46 -7.51 -4.67
C ALA A 17 12.42 -6.44 -5.23
N TRP A 18 11.93 -5.42 -5.93
CA TRP A 18 12.80 -4.42 -6.58
C TRP A 18 13.19 -3.24 -5.69
N PHE A 19 12.45 -3.00 -4.61
CA PHE A 19 12.86 -2.03 -3.58
C PHE A 19 13.50 -2.73 -2.39
N TRP A 20 14.36 -2.02 -1.66
CA TRP A 20 15.05 -2.59 -0.48
C TRP A 20 14.08 -2.97 0.65
N TRP A 21 12.91 -2.32 0.73
CA TRP A 21 11.84 -2.68 1.67
C TRP A 21 10.94 -3.83 1.17
N GLY A 22 11.05 -4.18 -0.11
CA GLY A 22 10.20 -5.17 -0.77
C GLY A 22 10.57 -6.60 -0.40
N GLN A 23 9.57 -7.48 -0.30
CA GLN A 23 9.71 -8.89 0.05
C GLN A 23 10.47 -9.16 1.37
N GLN A 24 10.52 -8.17 2.26
CA GLN A 24 11.21 -8.28 3.54
C GLN A 24 10.35 -8.99 4.59
N PRO A 25 10.90 -9.97 5.35
CA PRO A 25 10.15 -10.67 6.40
C PRO A 25 9.58 -9.76 7.49
N ARG A 26 10.21 -8.60 7.71
CA ARG A 26 9.83 -7.61 8.74
C ARG A 26 9.16 -6.37 8.15
N PHE A 27 8.59 -6.46 6.94
CA PHE A 27 7.92 -5.32 6.30
C PHE A 27 6.82 -4.71 7.18
N ASN A 28 5.96 -5.55 7.77
CA ASN A 28 4.87 -5.06 8.61
C ASN A 28 5.38 -4.33 9.87
N GLU A 29 6.57 -4.69 10.37
CA GLU A 29 7.21 -3.98 11.48
C GLU A 29 7.75 -2.62 11.04
N LEU A 30 8.31 -2.53 9.83
CA LEU A 30 8.75 -1.26 9.23
C LEU A 30 7.57 -0.30 9.02
N TRP A 31 6.46 -0.80 8.47
CA TRP A 31 5.22 -0.01 8.32
C TRP A 31 4.72 0.49 9.67
N ARG A 32 4.58 -0.42 10.65
CA ARG A 32 4.11 -0.06 12.00
C ARG A 32 5.03 0.95 12.66
N GLN A 33 6.35 0.82 12.52
CA GLN A 33 7.30 1.78 13.07
C GLN A 33 7.08 3.19 12.50
N MET A 34 6.87 3.31 11.18
CA MET A 34 6.58 4.61 10.57
C MET A 34 5.22 5.14 11.03
N PHE A 35 4.19 4.29 11.04
CA PHE A 35 2.84 4.66 11.51
C PHE A 35 2.87 5.22 12.93
N GLU A 36 3.49 4.50 13.86
CA GLU A 36 3.58 4.95 15.25
C GLU A 36 4.43 6.23 15.38
N ARG A 37 5.53 6.33 14.63
CA ARG A 37 6.36 7.53 14.67
C ARG A 37 5.65 8.75 14.12
N PHE A 38 4.95 8.64 13.00
CA PHE A 38 4.31 9.78 12.33
C PHE A 38 3.02 10.16 13.04
N THR A 39 2.15 9.19 13.33
CA THR A 39 0.83 9.45 13.90
C THR A 39 0.87 9.69 15.41
N LYS A 40 1.64 8.90 16.17
CA LYS A 40 1.65 9.00 17.65
C LYS A 40 2.74 9.94 18.16
N HIS A 41 3.98 9.78 17.69
CA HIS A 41 5.10 10.57 18.21
C HIS A 41 5.15 11.99 17.62
N HIS A 42 4.96 12.14 16.31
CA HIS A 42 4.97 13.44 15.63
C HIS A 42 3.57 14.10 15.52
N GLY A 43 2.50 13.40 15.89
CA GLY A 43 1.14 13.97 15.87
C GLY A 43 0.64 14.35 14.47
N LEU A 44 1.12 13.68 13.42
CA LEU A 44 0.71 13.95 12.04
C LEU A 44 -0.67 13.34 11.78
N HIS A 45 -1.71 14.13 12.01
CA HIS A 45 -3.12 13.73 11.82
C HIS A 45 -3.69 14.11 10.45
N ASN A 46 -2.88 14.71 9.58
CA ASN A 46 -3.25 15.12 8.23
C ASN A 46 -2.87 14.09 7.15
N LEU A 47 -2.42 12.89 7.55
CA LEU A 47 -2.02 11.83 6.64
C LEU A 47 -3.12 10.76 6.54
N LEU A 48 -3.59 10.49 5.32
CA LEU A 48 -4.38 9.31 4.99
C LEU A 48 -3.42 8.23 4.48
N TRP A 49 -3.40 7.08 5.14
CA TRP A 49 -2.43 6.02 4.87
C TRP A 49 -2.85 5.18 3.67
N VAL A 50 -2.07 5.23 2.60
CA VAL A 50 -2.33 4.48 1.36
C VAL A 50 -1.39 3.29 1.28
N TYR A 51 -1.94 2.08 1.37
CA TYR A 51 -1.19 0.85 1.11
C TYR A 51 -1.16 0.56 -0.39
N GLY A 52 0.04 0.53 -0.96
CA GLY A 52 0.25 0.57 -2.41
C GLY A 52 0.91 -0.68 -2.99
N PRO A 53 0.30 -1.89 -3.07
CA PRO A 53 0.97 -3.06 -3.63
C PRO A 53 1.11 -2.97 -5.17
N SER A 54 2.11 -3.64 -5.73
CA SER A 54 2.19 -3.85 -7.17
C SER A 54 1.05 -4.75 -7.66
N SER A 55 0.50 -4.47 -8.84
CA SER A 55 -0.51 -5.33 -9.47
C SER A 55 0.05 -6.62 -10.07
N GLN A 56 1.37 -6.85 -10.00
CA GLN A 56 2.03 -8.03 -10.60
C GLN A 56 2.08 -9.25 -9.67
N PHE A 57 1.85 -9.07 -8.37
CA PHE A 57 2.02 -10.12 -7.36
C PHE A 57 0.87 -10.10 -6.36
N PRO A 58 0.56 -11.24 -5.71
CA PRO A 58 -0.30 -11.26 -4.53
C PRO A 58 0.18 -10.27 -3.48
N ILE A 59 -0.74 -9.72 -2.69
CA ILE A 59 -0.42 -8.83 -1.56
C ILE A 59 0.42 -9.59 -0.53
N GLY A 60 0.07 -10.85 -0.29
CA GLY A 60 0.84 -11.77 0.54
C GLY A 60 1.01 -11.27 1.98
N PRO A 61 2.10 -11.65 2.66
CA PRO A 61 2.32 -11.27 4.06
C PRO A 61 2.67 -9.78 4.25
N MET A 62 2.71 -8.98 3.19
CA MET A 62 3.14 -7.58 3.20
C MET A 62 1.97 -6.63 3.45
N TYR A 63 0.79 -7.14 3.84
CA TYR A 63 -0.30 -6.29 4.30
C TYR A 63 -0.12 -5.94 5.78
N PRO A 64 0.06 -4.65 6.15
CA PRO A 64 0.30 -4.23 7.52
C PRO A 64 -0.95 -4.31 8.41
N GLY A 65 -2.11 -4.58 7.82
CA GLY A 65 -3.40 -4.71 8.51
C GLY A 65 -4.27 -3.46 8.45
N ALA A 66 -5.58 -3.68 8.45
CA ALA A 66 -6.59 -2.65 8.19
C ALA A 66 -6.63 -1.48 9.20
N ALA A 67 -6.02 -1.64 10.37
CA ALA A 67 -5.96 -0.60 11.40
C ALA A 67 -4.95 0.52 11.10
N MET A 68 -4.01 0.30 10.17
CA MET A 68 -2.96 1.26 9.80
C MET A 68 -3.02 1.65 8.32
N VAL A 69 -4.17 1.43 7.68
CA VAL A 69 -4.41 1.68 6.25
C VAL A 69 -5.79 2.30 6.08
N ASP A 70 -5.87 3.40 5.34
CA ASP A 70 -7.12 4.10 5.01
C ASP A 70 -7.59 3.77 3.60
N VAL A 71 -6.66 3.63 2.65
CA VAL A 71 -6.91 3.38 1.23
C VAL A 71 -5.96 2.30 0.72
N LEU A 72 -6.43 1.44 -0.18
CA LEU A 72 -5.58 0.49 -0.88
C LEU A 72 -5.50 0.89 -2.35
N GLY A 73 -4.31 0.86 -2.95
CA GLY A 73 -4.16 1.20 -4.36
C GLY A 73 -3.10 0.40 -5.05
N GLN A 74 -3.37 -0.09 -6.26
CA GLN A 74 -2.39 -0.85 -7.03
C GLN A 74 -1.68 0.03 -8.06
N ASP A 75 -0.43 -0.30 -8.32
CA ASP A 75 0.35 0.25 -9.44
C ASP A 75 0.16 -0.66 -10.66
N LEU A 76 -0.52 -0.15 -11.70
CA LEU A 76 -0.98 -0.88 -12.89
C LEU A 76 -0.20 -0.41 -14.13
N TYR A 77 0.84 -1.18 -14.46
CA TYR A 77 1.64 -0.93 -15.66
C TYR A 77 1.29 -1.88 -16.81
N ALA A 78 1.43 -1.40 -18.04
CA ALA A 78 1.42 -2.30 -19.20
C ALA A 78 2.70 -3.14 -19.21
N LYS A 79 2.57 -4.45 -19.44
CA LYS A 79 3.69 -5.35 -19.72
C LYS A 79 4.31 -4.96 -21.06
N SER A 80 5.57 -5.34 -21.27
CA SER A 80 6.25 -5.16 -22.57
C SER A 80 5.56 -5.86 -23.74
N SER A 81 4.70 -6.85 -23.47
CA SER A 81 3.82 -7.51 -24.44
C SER A 81 2.60 -6.69 -24.85
N GLY A 82 2.34 -5.54 -24.21
CA GLY A 82 1.14 -4.73 -24.38
C GLY A 82 -0.05 -5.18 -23.52
N GLU A 83 0.09 -6.28 -22.78
CA GLU A 83 -0.95 -6.77 -21.85
C GLU A 83 -0.91 -6.02 -20.52
N SER A 84 -2.05 -5.87 -19.85
CA SER A 84 -2.06 -5.31 -18.50
C SER A 84 -1.39 -6.24 -17.49
N SER A 85 -0.72 -5.66 -16.49
CA SER A 85 -0.32 -6.39 -15.26
C SER A 85 -1.52 -6.75 -14.37
N PHE A 86 -2.65 -6.07 -14.56
CA PHE A 86 -3.89 -6.33 -13.86
C PHE A 86 -4.44 -7.73 -14.14
N THR A 87 -4.85 -8.42 -13.07
CA THR A 87 -5.66 -9.63 -13.16
C THR A 87 -6.85 -9.52 -12.22
N HIS A 88 -7.98 -10.15 -12.60
CA HIS A 88 -9.18 -10.15 -11.76
C HIS A 88 -8.92 -10.78 -10.38
N ALA A 89 -8.10 -11.83 -10.31
CA ALA A 89 -7.77 -12.48 -9.04
C ALA A 89 -7.02 -11.55 -8.07
N LEU A 90 -6.04 -10.79 -8.56
CA LEU A 90 -5.28 -9.84 -7.73
C LEU A 90 -6.12 -8.61 -7.33
N TYR A 91 -7.14 -8.28 -8.12
CA TYR A 91 -8.11 -7.27 -7.77
C TYR A 91 -9.07 -7.73 -6.66
N GLU A 92 -9.58 -8.96 -6.74
CA GLU A 92 -10.42 -9.53 -5.68
C GLU A 92 -9.65 -9.65 -4.35
N GLU A 93 -8.38 -10.07 -4.39
CA GLU A 93 -7.51 -10.08 -3.20
C GLU A 93 -7.37 -8.68 -2.57
N LEU A 94 -7.25 -7.63 -3.40
CA LEU A 94 -7.21 -6.25 -2.94
C LEU A 94 -8.53 -5.80 -2.31
N LEU A 95 -9.66 -6.20 -2.88
CA LEU A 95 -10.99 -5.90 -2.33
C LEU A 95 -11.21 -6.59 -0.97
N GLU A 96 -10.81 -7.85 -0.85
CA GLU A 96 -10.85 -8.59 0.42
C GLU A 96 -10.00 -7.90 1.49
N ALA A 97 -8.75 -7.54 1.16
CA ALA A 97 -7.85 -6.83 2.07
C ALA A 97 -8.39 -5.44 2.46
N ALA A 98 -9.08 -4.76 1.53
CA ALA A 98 -9.66 -3.45 1.76
C ALA A 98 -10.81 -3.48 2.77
N ALA A 99 -11.55 -4.59 2.87
CA ALA A 99 -12.65 -4.75 3.81
C ALA A 99 -13.64 -3.56 3.81
N GLY A 100 -13.99 -3.07 2.61
CA GLY A 100 -14.89 -1.93 2.40
C GLY A 100 -14.21 -0.55 2.40
N LYS A 101 -12.89 -0.47 2.59
CA LYS A 101 -12.11 0.76 2.38
C LYS A 101 -12.02 1.10 0.87
N PRO A 102 -11.78 2.37 0.51
CA PRO A 102 -11.58 2.77 -0.87
C PRO A 102 -10.42 2.00 -1.54
N VAL A 103 -10.66 1.59 -2.78
CA VAL A 103 -9.66 0.99 -3.67
C VAL A 103 -9.44 1.89 -4.87
N VAL A 104 -8.19 2.16 -5.22
CA VAL A 104 -7.80 3.09 -6.29
C VAL A 104 -6.68 2.52 -7.17
N TRP A 105 -6.39 3.19 -8.29
CA TRP A 105 -5.16 2.96 -9.05
C TRP A 105 -4.19 4.08 -8.71
N THR A 106 -3.01 3.72 -8.21
CA THR A 106 -2.04 4.71 -7.69
C THR A 106 -1.01 5.14 -8.72
N GLU A 107 -0.70 4.28 -9.69
CA GLU A 107 0.16 4.52 -10.86
C GLU A 107 -0.36 3.70 -12.06
#